data_AF-A0A7V8XDS2-F1
#
_entry.id   AF-A0A7V8XDS2-F1
#
_cell.length_a   1.000
_cell.length_b   1.000
_cell.length_c   1.000
_cell.angle_alpha   90.00
_cell.angle_beta   90.00
_cell.angle_gamma   90.00
#
_symmetry.space_group_name_H-M   'P 1'
#
loop_
_entity.id
_entity.type
_entity.pdbx_description
1 polymer ?
#
loop_
_entity_poly.entity_id
_entity_poly.type
_entity_poly.pdbx_seq_one_letter_code
_entity_poly.pdbx_strand_id
1 'polypeptide(L)' 'HRTAARLVGAVGAVGAAVEVFAWMGRNADKPLSRALAVPGTELQRRISTSEPSAAQLEVAEAALQACLAAEAASEDAA' A
#
# COMPACT_ATOMS: atom_id res chain seq x y z
N HIS A 1 14.17 9.00 -33.92
CA HIS A 1 15.02 8.74 -32.74
C HIS A 1 14.47 9.28 -31.41
N ARG A 2 14.02 10.54 -31.32
CA ARG A 2 13.55 11.16 -30.05
C ARG A 2 12.38 10.42 -29.38
N THR A 3 11.39 9.94 -30.15
CA THR A 3 10.24 9.20 -29.62
C THR A 3 10.65 7.84 -29.06
N ALA A 4 11.52 7.11 -29.76
CA ALA A 4 12.05 5.83 -29.27
C ALA A 4 12.84 6.00 -27.97
N ALA A 5 13.70 7.02 -27.88
CA ALA A 5 14.44 7.32 -26.65
C ALA A 5 13.51 7.64 -25.47
N ARG A 6 12.41 8.38 -25.71
CA ARG A 6 11.39 8.66 -24.69
C ARG A 6 10.64 7.42 -24.25
N LEU A 7 10.30 6.52 -25.17
CA LEU A 7 9.64 5.26 -24.85
C LEU A 7 10.53 4.36 -24.01
N VAL A 8 11.79 4.21 -24.40
CA VAL A 8 12.78 3.43 -23.62
C VAL A 8 12.96 4.05 -22.24
N GLY A 9 13.08 5.37 -22.15
CA GLY A 9 13.19 6.08 -20.87
C GLY A 9 11.95 5.89 -19.98
N ALA A 10 10.76 5.97 -20.54
CA ALA A 10 9.50 5.79 -19.80
C ALA A 10 9.36 4.36 -19.26
N VAL A 11 9.63 3.35 -20.10
CA VAL A 11 9.59 1.93 -19.69
C VAL A 11 10.64 1.65 -18.62
N GLY A 12 11.86 2.17 -18.79
CA GLY A 12 12.93 2.04 -17.80
C GLY A 12 12.58 2.69 -16.47
N ALA A 13 11.97 3.88 -16.49
CA ALA A 13 11.52 4.57 -15.29
C ALA A 13 10.42 3.79 -14.54
N VAL A 14 9.46 3.21 -15.27
CA VAL A 14 8.42 2.36 -14.66
C VAL A 14 9.03 1.13 -14.02
N GLY A 15 9.94 0.43 -14.72
CA GLY A 15 10.63 -0.74 -14.17
C GLY A 15 11.41 -0.41 -12.90
N ALA A 16 12.16 0.69 -12.92
CA ALA A 16 12.89 1.17 -11.75
C ALA A 16 11.96 1.50 -10.57
N ALA A 17 10.81 2.14 -10.84
CA ALA A 17 9.83 2.44 -9.81
C ALA A 17 9.25 1.17 -9.16
N VAL A 18 8.91 0.15 -9.97
CA VAL A 18 8.42 -1.14 -9.46
C VAL A 18 9.43 -1.79 -8.52
N GLU A 19 10.72 -1.80 -8.88
CA GLU A 19 11.77 -2.36 -8.03
C GLU A 19 11.95 -1.58 -6.73
N VAL A 20 11.84 -0.25 -6.77
CA VAL A 20 11.87 0.58 -5.57
C VAL A 20 10.71 0.22 -4.64
N PHE A 21 9.48 0.09 -5.16
CA PHE A 21 8.33 -0.30 -4.34
C PHE A 21 8.46 -1.72 -3.78
N ALA A 22 8.94 -2.68 -4.58
CA ALA A 22 9.19 -4.05 -4.13
C ALA A 22 10.25 -4.09 -3.02
N TRP A 23 11.32 -3.31 -3.15
CA TRP A 23 12.34 -3.14 -2.12
C TRP A 23 11.75 -2.52 -0.85
N MET A 24 10.94 -1.46 -0.97
CA MET A 24 10.27 -0.80 0.18
C MET A 24 9.40 -1.79 0.94
N GLY A 25 8.63 -2.64 0.25
CA GLY A 25 7.80 -3.68 0.87
C GLY A 25 8.63 -4.69 1.68
N ARG A 26 9.80 -5.09 1.15
CA ARG A 26 10.75 -5.97 1.86
C ARG A 26 11.52 -5.28 2.99
N ASN A 27 11.52 -3.95 3.03
CA ASN A 27 12.35 -3.12 3.94
C ASN A 27 11.51 -2.03 4.62
N ALA A 28 10.30 -2.37 5.07
CA ALA A 28 9.33 -1.42 5.62
C ALA A 28 9.77 -0.76 6.93
N ASP A 29 10.71 -1.37 7.65
CA ASP A 29 11.33 -0.85 8.86
C ASP A 29 12.35 0.27 8.59
N LYS A 30 12.87 0.38 7.36
CA LYS A 30 13.94 1.34 7.03
C LYS A 30 13.41 2.77 6.99
N PRO A 31 14.18 3.75 7.52
CA PRO A 31 13.79 5.16 7.52
C PRO A 31 13.49 5.71 6.11
N LEU A 32 14.27 5.28 5.11
CA LEU A 32 14.08 5.72 3.72
C LEU A 32 12.75 5.21 3.14
N SER A 33 12.39 3.95 3.36
CA SER A 33 11.11 3.40 2.92
C SER A 33 9.95 4.18 3.52
N ARG A 34 10.03 4.52 4.82
CA ARG A 34 9.02 5.33 5.50
C ARG A 34 8.93 6.74 4.91
N ALA A 35 10.07 7.39 4.66
CA ALA A 35 10.13 8.72 4.08
C ALA A 35 9.52 8.77 2.66
N LEU A 36 9.82 7.78 1.81
CA LEU A 36 9.26 7.68 0.46
C LEU A 36 7.75 7.43 0.43
N ALA A 37 7.18 6.85 1.49
CA ALA A 37 5.75 6.62 1.60
C ALA A 37 4.95 7.88 1.99
N VAL A 38 5.56 8.83 2.70
CA VAL A 38 4.88 10.03 3.24
C VAL A 38 4.06 10.80 2.20
N PRO A 39 4.59 11.10 0.99
CA PRO A 39 3.83 11.87 0.01
C PRO A 39 2.54 11.17 -0.41
N GLY A 40 2.60 9.85 -0.60
CA GLY A 40 1.45 9.03 -0.98
C GLY A 40 0.40 9.00 0.12
N THR A 41 0.82 8.78 1.37
CA THR A 41 -0.10 8.77 2.52
C THR A 41 -0.75 10.13 2.75
N GLU A 42 -0.01 11.21 2.49
CA GLU A 42 -0.56 12.56 2.64
C GLU A 42 -1.57 12.92 1.55
N LEU A 43 -1.28 12.51 0.31
CA LEU A 43 -2.23 12.63 -0.79
C LEU A 43 -3.51 11.84 -0.50
N GLN A 44 -3.37 10.63 0.05
CA GLN A 44 -4.50 9.83 0.49
C GLN A 44 -5.33 10.60 1.52
N ARG A 45 -4.74 11.00 2.64
CA ARG A 45 -5.42 11.73 3.72
C ARG A 45 -6.12 13.01 3.29
N ARG A 46 -5.52 13.78 2.38
CA ARG A 46 -6.03 15.12 2.04
C ARG A 46 -6.97 15.15 0.85
N ILE A 47 -6.79 14.22 -0.09
CA ILE A 47 -7.45 14.31 -1.41
C ILE A 47 -8.24 13.06 -1.73
N SER A 48 -7.78 11.87 -1.31
CA SER A 48 -8.39 10.61 -1.75
C SER A 48 -9.29 9.93 -0.71
N THR A 49 -9.08 10.17 0.58
CA THR A 49 -9.78 9.48 1.67
C THR A 49 -10.20 10.46 2.74
N SER A 50 -11.49 10.52 3.04
CA SER A 50 -12.04 11.25 4.19
C SER A 50 -11.85 10.46 5.48
N GLU A 51 -11.76 11.15 6.61
CA GLU A 51 -11.77 10.49 7.92
C GLU A 51 -13.09 9.71 8.10
N PRO A 52 -13.05 8.42 8.45
CA PRO A 52 -14.25 7.62 8.64
C PRO A 52 -15.03 8.09 9.88
N SER A 53 -16.35 8.02 9.80
CA SER A 53 -17.21 8.28 10.96
C SER A 53 -17.08 7.17 12.01
N ALA A 54 -17.41 7.46 13.27
CA ALA A 54 -17.36 6.49 14.36
C ALA A 54 -18.15 5.21 14.04
N ALA A 55 -19.35 5.34 13.47
CA ALA A 55 -20.17 4.20 13.07
C ALA A 55 -19.49 3.32 11.99
N GLN A 56 -18.73 3.92 11.08
CA GLN A 56 -17.98 3.16 10.06
C GLN A 56 -16.79 2.41 10.68
N LEU A 57 -16.14 3.00 11.69
CA LEU A 57 -15.07 2.32 12.43
C LEU A 57 -15.60 1.12 13.23
N GLU A 58 -16.78 1.26 13.86
CA GLU A 58 -17.44 0.15 14.57
C GLU A 58 -17.74 -1.04 13.62
N VAL A 59 -18.23 -0.75 12.41
CA VAL A 59 -18.46 -1.78 11.39
C VAL A 59 -17.15 -2.41 10.93
N ALA A 60 -16.10 -1.60 10.72
CA ALA A 60 -14.80 -2.09 10.31
C ALA A 60 -14.17 -3.01 11.38
N GLU A 61 -14.29 -2.65 12.66
CA GLU A 61 -13.81 -3.46 13.78
C GLU A 61 -14.58 -4.78 13.89
N ALA A 62 -15.91 -4.75 13.79
CA ALA A 62 -16.73 -5.96 13.79
C ALA A 62 -16.37 -6.90 12.63
N ALA A 63 -16.15 -6.37 11.43
CA ALA A 63 -15.74 -7.14 10.26
C ALA A 63 -14.33 -7.75 10.45
N LEU A 64 -13.38 -6.98 10.98
CA LEU A 64 -12.02 -7.46 11.26
C LEU A 64 -12.03 -8.62 12.25
N GLN A 65 -12.78 -8.52 13.35
CA GLN A 65 -12.89 -9.59 14.35
C GLN A 65 -13.49 -10.87 13.74
N ALA A 66 -14.48 -10.74 12.86
CA ALA A 66 -15.06 -11.89 12.16
C ALA A 66 -14.03 -12.58 11.24
N CYS A 67 -13.21 -11.82 10.52
CA CYS A 67 -12.14 -12.38 9.69
C CYS A 67 -11.11 -13.13 10.52
N LEU A 68 -10.64 -12.55 11.63
CA LEU A 68 -9.66 -13.18 12.52
C LEU A 68 -10.20 -14.48 13.15
N ALA A 69 -11.46 -14.49 13.55
CA ALA A 69 -12.10 -15.70 14.07
C ALA A 69 -12.18 -16.82 13.02
N ALA A 70 -12.47 -16.47 11.76
CA ALA A 70 -12.49 -17.43 10.65
C ALA A 70 -11.10 -17.96 10.30
N GLU A 71 -10.07 -17.12 10.36
CA GLU A 71 -8.67 -17.53 10.19
C GLU A 71 -8.25 -18.52 11.27
N ALA A 72 -8.49 -18.21 12.55
CA ALA A 72 -8.18 -19.11 13.67
C ALA A 72 -8.90 -20.46 13.56
N ALA A 73 -10.19 -20.45 13.21
CA ALA A 73 -10.94 -21.69 13.02
C ALA A 73 -10.44 -22.54 11.83
N SER A 74 -9.87 -21.90 10.81
CA SER A 74 -9.26 -22.59 9.66
C SER A 74 -7.90 -23.19 10.03
N GLU A 75 -7.12 -22.51 10.86
CA GLU A 75 -5.85 -23.02 11.40
C GLU A 75 -6.06 -24.20 12.35
N ASP A 76 -7.08 -24.17 13.21
CA ASP A 76 -7.43 -25.27 14.13
C ASP A 76 -7.95 -26.53 13.40
N ALA A 77 -8.46 -26.38 12.18
CA ALA A 77 -9.01 -27.47 11.37
C ALA A 77 -7.96 -28.17 10.47
N ALA A 78 -6.74 -27.63 10.38
CA ALA A 78 -5.64 -28.11 9.55
C ALA A 78 -4.65 -28.99 10.32
#